data_AF-A0A2H3IVH8-F1
#
_entry.id   AF-A0A2H3IVH8-F1
#
_cell.length_a   1.000
_cell.length_b   1.000
_cell.length_c   1.000
_cell.angle_alpha   90.00
_cell.angle_beta   90.00
_cell.angle_gamma   90.00
#
_symmetry.space_group_name_H-M   'P 1'
#
loop_
_entity.id
_entity.type
_entity.pdbx_description
1 polymer ?
#
loop_
_entity_poly.entity_id
_entity_poly.type
_entity_poly.pdbx_seq_one_letter_code
_entity_poly.pdbx_strand_id
1 'polypeptide(L)'
;MKAAAGPPAEKKGHICPPSNATHPRDRWESAFVYSFMCKFTQLRAKVEGLDSPVDFEDALLLQEPNPIITQILARFVLNLRPQTRNLSSDMITLTLAGVMQEYLKSSERTVFWDEEKKANVDPFAEMNDGFFAASWDLKLKILRQLVELQLCHCAEVKATIDRAWGVIHNKHKKTETTSAPPPASDPQSQENLQLVPLGQDKERKRYWAVDASPRLYVSTNPWKITATFHTVSSTREEYLAVVEHLKQTAPREAKPGERRPKLEQAHLLLLKVLEGRIEIIDAELARIQRARKKIEQRNLLIAQAEVRETRTRRRTTRPDYAYMNDPTSEASHYQSHVQSLPILSALVTGRSGRV
;
A
#
# COMPACT_ATOMS: atom_id res chain seq x y z
N MET A 1 35.36 -6.32 54.62
CA MET A 1 34.43 -5.46 53.87
C MET A 1 34.39 -5.94 52.43
N LYS A 2 33.25 -6.48 51.98
CA LYS A 2 33.08 -7.02 50.62
C LYS A 2 32.56 -5.89 49.74
N ALA A 3 33.32 -5.51 48.72
CA ALA A 3 32.96 -4.42 47.81
C ALA A 3 31.62 -4.75 47.11
N ALA A 4 30.70 -3.79 47.12
CA ALA A 4 29.42 -3.91 46.44
C ALA A 4 29.67 -4.04 44.92
N ALA A 5 29.09 -5.07 44.33
CA ALA A 5 29.10 -5.24 42.87
C ALA A 5 28.43 -4.02 42.23
N GLY A 6 29.12 -3.40 41.28
CA GLY A 6 28.58 -2.28 40.51
C GLY A 6 27.26 -2.65 39.80
N PRO A 7 26.44 -1.65 39.45
CA PRO A 7 25.16 -1.89 38.79
C PRO A 7 25.37 -2.73 37.53
N PRO A 8 24.50 -3.74 37.26
CA PRO A 8 24.63 -4.58 36.08
C PRO A 8 24.58 -3.69 34.84
N ALA A 9 25.60 -3.81 33.97
CA ALA A 9 25.63 -3.10 32.70
C ALA A 9 24.33 -3.37 31.95
N GLU A 10 23.59 -2.30 31.62
CA GLU A 10 22.38 -2.41 30.82
C GLU A 10 22.74 -3.17 29.53
N LYS A 11 22.07 -4.29 29.29
CA LYS A 11 22.23 -5.05 28.05
C LYS A 11 21.76 -4.14 26.92
N LYS A 12 22.70 -3.48 26.23
CA LYS A 12 22.40 -2.69 25.05
C LYS A 12 21.60 -3.56 24.08
N GLY A 13 20.48 -3.03 23.59
CA GLY A 13 19.74 -3.65 22.51
C GLY A 13 20.68 -3.88 21.33
N HIS A 14 20.46 -4.98 20.61
CA HIS A 14 21.30 -5.28 19.45
C HIS A 14 21.04 -4.23 18.36
N ILE A 15 22.09 -3.48 18.00
CA ILE A 15 22.04 -2.50 16.90
C ILE A 15 22.23 -3.27 15.59
N CYS A 16 21.21 -3.26 14.73
CA CYS A 16 21.36 -3.75 13.36
C CYS A 16 22.37 -2.85 12.62
N PRO A 17 23.34 -3.42 11.88
CA PRO A 17 24.26 -2.60 11.09
C PRO A 17 23.47 -1.73 10.10
N PRO A 18 23.93 -0.50 9.83
CA PRO A 18 23.26 0.37 8.88
C PRO A 18 23.20 -0.31 7.51
N SER A 19 22.02 -0.26 6.89
CA SER A 19 21.82 -0.81 5.55
C SER A 19 22.65 -0.03 4.52
N ASN A 20 23.33 -0.76 3.64
CA ASN A 20 24.03 -0.22 2.47
C ASN A 20 23.17 -0.21 1.18
N ALA A 21 21.88 -0.52 1.29
CA ALA A 21 20.96 -0.48 0.16
C ALA A 21 20.85 0.93 -0.44
N THR A 22 20.99 1.01 -1.76
CA THR A 22 20.84 2.25 -2.53
C THR A 22 19.43 2.42 -3.10
N HIS A 23 18.60 1.37 -3.01
CA HIS A 23 17.27 1.30 -3.59
C HIS A 23 16.29 0.58 -2.63
N PRO A 24 15.00 0.97 -2.57
CA PRO A 24 14.00 0.32 -1.71
C PRO A 24 13.90 -1.20 -1.90
N ARG A 25 14.06 -1.68 -3.12
CA ARG A 25 13.99 -3.12 -3.46
C ARG A 25 14.94 -4.03 -2.69
N ASP A 26 16.06 -3.48 -2.21
CA ASP A 26 17.09 -4.23 -1.49
C ASP A 26 16.91 -4.10 0.03
N ARG A 27 15.72 -3.67 0.47
CA ARG A 27 15.31 -3.60 1.87
C ARG A 27 14.21 -4.61 2.15
N TRP A 28 14.39 -5.37 3.23
CA TRP A 28 13.36 -6.30 3.69
C TRP A 28 12.06 -5.56 4.07
N GLU A 29 12.18 -4.30 4.51
CA GLU A 29 11.04 -3.45 4.83
C GLU A 29 10.11 -3.25 3.63
N SER A 30 10.64 -3.18 2.41
CA SER A 30 9.82 -3.06 1.21
C SER A 30 8.99 -4.31 0.98
N ALA A 31 9.61 -5.49 1.10
CA ALA A 31 8.91 -6.76 1.01
C ALA A 31 7.86 -6.91 2.12
N PHE A 32 8.19 -6.47 3.34
CA PHE A 32 7.28 -6.50 4.50
C PHE A 32 6.06 -5.61 4.30
N VAL A 33 6.25 -4.35 3.94
CA VAL A 33 5.15 -3.40 3.69
C VAL A 33 4.29 -3.87 2.51
N TYR A 34 4.92 -4.29 1.41
CA TYR A 34 4.18 -4.79 0.25
C TYR A 34 3.40 -6.07 0.56
N SER A 35 3.97 -6.99 1.35
CA SER A 35 3.28 -8.20 1.80
C SER A 35 2.05 -7.89 2.64
N PHE A 36 2.15 -6.92 3.55
CA PHE A 36 1.01 -6.45 4.32
C PHE A 36 -0.10 -5.92 3.41
N MET A 37 0.25 -5.11 2.40
CA MET A 37 -0.73 -4.60 1.44
C MET A 37 -1.44 -5.73 0.68
N CYS A 38 -0.70 -6.75 0.23
CA CYS A 38 -1.27 -7.91 -0.46
C CYS A 38 -2.24 -8.74 0.40
N LYS A 39 -1.95 -8.88 1.70
CA LYS A 39 -2.66 -9.82 2.59
C LYS A 39 -3.82 -9.19 3.35
N PHE A 40 -3.66 -7.94 3.79
CA PHE A 40 -4.58 -7.28 4.72
C PHE A 40 -5.32 -6.08 4.10
N THR A 41 -5.10 -5.79 2.82
CA THR A 41 -5.74 -4.66 2.16
C THR A 41 -6.25 -5.03 0.77
N GLN A 42 -7.06 -4.15 0.19
CA GLN A 42 -7.51 -4.25 -1.20
C GLN A 42 -6.79 -3.23 -2.09
N LEU A 43 -5.61 -2.73 -1.65
CA LEU A 43 -4.92 -1.64 -2.34
C LEU A 43 -4.55 -2.01 -3.78
N ARG A 44 -4.05 -3.22 -4.03
CA ARG A 44 -3.72 -3.68 -5.41
C ARG A 44 -4.91 -3.72 -6.37
N ALA A 45 -6.14 -3.86 -5.84
CA ALA A 45 -7.35 -3.89 -6.66
C ALA A 45 -7.98 -2.49 -6.84
N LYS A 46 -7.68 -1.55 -5.94
CA LYS A 46 -8.35 -0.23 -5.87
C LYS A 46 -7.46 0.93 -6.31
N VAL A 47 -6.16 0.82 -6.08
CA VAL A 47 -5.18 1.85 -6.41
C VAL A 47 -4.67 1.59 -7.82
N GLU A 48 -5.11 2.43 -8.75
CA GLU A 48 -4.63 2.38 -10.12
C GLU A 48 -3.11 2.61 -10.18
N GLY A 49 -2.41 1.73 -10.89
CA GLY A 49 -0.95 1.75 -11.02
C GLY A 49 -0.19 0.98 -9.93
N LEU A 50 -0.84 0.51 -8.86
CA LEU A 50 -0.20 -0.33 -7.83
C LEU A 50 -0.37 -1.82 -8.16
N ASP A 51 0.27 -2.27 -9.22
CA ASP A 51 0.07 -3.62 -9.74
C ASP A 51 1.16 -4.61 -9.31
N SER A 52 2.36 -4.13 -9.00
CA SER A 52 3.54 -4.93 -8.68
C SER A 52 4.38 -4.31 -7.56
N PRO A 53 5.35 -5.05 -6.98
CA PRO A 53 6.31 -4.48 -6.03
C PRO A 53 7.13 -3.34 -6.64
N VAL A 54 7.41 -3.40 -7.95
CA VAL A 54 8.16 -2.37 -8.68
C VAL A 54 7.40 -1.05 -8.65
N ASP A 55 6.09 -1.07 -8.92
CA ASP A 55 5.28 0.17 -8.92
C ASP A 55 5.25 0.84 -7.53
N PHE A 56 5.28 0.04 -6.45
CA PHE A 56 5.41 0.54 -5.09
C PHE A 56 6.79 1.16 -4.83
N GLU A 57 7.85 0.47 -5.23
CA GLU A 57 9.24 0.92 -5.08
C GLU A 57 9.48 2.23 -5.85
N ASP A 58 9.03 2.30 -7.10
CA ASP A 58 9.14 3.50 -7.95
C ASP A 58 8.38 4.68 -7.33
N ALA A 59 7.18 4.44 -6.80
CA ALA A 59 6.40 5.47 -6.14
C ALA A 59 7.06 6.01 -4.85
N LEU A 60 7.92 5.23 -4.18
CA LEU A 60 8.72 5.70 -3.03
C LEU A 60 9.90 6.59 -3.43
N LEU A 61 10.46 6.37 -4.62
CA LEU A 61 11.58 7.15 -5.13
C LEU A 61 11.16 8.58 -5.51
N LEU A 62 9.91 8.78 -5.90
CA LEU A 62 9.37 10.10 -6.24
C LEU A 62 9.40 11.02 -5.02
N GLN A 63 9.95 12.22 -5.20
CA GLN A 63 10.02 13.27 -4.16
C GLN A 63 8.81 14.22 -4.18
N GLU A 64 7.79 13.87 -4.96
CA GLU A 64 6.57 14.65 -5.12
C GLU A 64 5.33 13.82 -4.73
N PRO A 65 4.22 14.49 -4.39
CA PRO A 65 2.96 13.80 -4.13
C PRO A 65 2.56 12.91 -5.29
N ASN A 66 2.38 11.62 -5.01
CA ASN A 66 1.92 10.67 -6.01
C ASN A 66 0.66 9.91 -5.53
N PRO A 67 -0.26 9.54 -6.44
CA PRO A 67 -1.51 8.91 -6.07
C PRO A 67 -1.36 7.57 -5.34
N ILE A 68 -0.32 6.79 -5.68
CA ILE A 68 -0.08 5.46 -5.11
C ILE A 68 0.21 5.57 -3.61
N ILE A 69 1.26 6.31 -3.25
CA ILE A 69 1.67 6.50 -1.86
C ILE A 69 0.60 7.24 -1.07
N THR A 70 -0.08 8.24 -1.66
CA THR A 70 -1.18 8.94 -1.00
C THR A 70 -2.30 7.98 -0.59
N GLN A 71 -2.72 7.09 -1.50
CA GLN A 71 -3.78 6.12 -1.19
C GLN A 71 -3.33 5.03 -0.20
N ILE A 72 -2.06 4.61 -0.26
CA ILE A 72 -1.48 3.69 0.74
C ILE A 72 -1.53 4.33 2.13
N LEU A 73 -1.02 5.56 2.27
CA LEU A 73 -1.03 6.30 3.54
C LEU A 73 -2.46 6.53 4.04
N ALA A 74 -3.37 6.95 3.16
CA ALA A 74 -4.77 7.14 3.51
C ALA A 74 -5.39 5.85 4.07
N ARG A 75 -5.15 4.70 3.43
CA ARG A 75 -5.64 3.41 3.91
C ARG A 75 -5.02 3.02 5.24
N PHE A 76 -3.72 3.20 5.42
CA PHE A 76 -3.03 2.88 6.68
C PHE A 76 -3.52 3.76 7.84
N VAL A 77 -3.73 5.05 7.59
CA VAL A 77 -4.33 5.97 8.56
C VAL A 77 -5.75 5.52 8.93
N LEU A 78 -6.59 5.17 7.95
CA LEU A 78 -7.95 4.71 8.22
C LEU A 78 -8.00 3.38 8.97
N ASN A 79 -7.03 2.49 8.77
CA ASN A 79 -6.93 1.24 9.51
C ASN A 79 -6.62 1.46 11.00
N LEU A 80 -5.83 2.50 11.33
CA LEU A 80 -5.48 2.87 12.70
C LEU A 80 -6.50 3.83 13.34
N ARG A 81 -7.09 4.72 12.55
CA ARG A 81 -8.08 5.72 12.96
C ARG A 81 -9.20 5.83 11.90
N PRO A 82 -10.24 4.99 11.97
CA PRO A 82 -11.28 4.89 10.92
C PRO A 82 -12.08 6.16 10.65
N GLN A 83 -12.15 7.09 11.62
CA GLN A 83 -12.93 8.33 11.50
C GLN A 83 -12.11 9.52 10.97
N THR A 84 -10.87 9.28 10.56
CA THR A 84 -9.98 10.34 10.09
C THR A 84 -10.47 10.93 8.77
N ARG A 85 -10.49 12.26 8.70
CA ARG A 85 -10.76 13.06 7.49
C ARG A 85 -9.46 13.72 7.01
N ASN A 86 -9.48 14.39 5.86
CA ASN A 86 -8.33 15.13 5.30
C ASN A 86 -7.14 14.23 4.96
N LEU A 87 -7.37 13.30 4.02
CA LEU A 87 -6.37 12.34 3.53
C LEU A 87 -5.86 12.69 2.12
N SER A 88 -5.99 13.95 1.71
CA SER A 88 -5.38 14.47 0.48
C SER A 88 -3.86 14.57 0.61
N SER A 89 -3.16 14.65 -0.52
CA SER A 89 -1.70 14.84 -0.58
C SER A 89 -1.19 15.96 0.33
N ASP A 90 -1.94 17.06 0.43
CA ASP A 90 -1.48 18.27 1.10
C ASP A 90 -1.61 18.15 2.63
N MET A 91 -2.56 17.34 3.10
CA MET A 91 -2.87 17.19 4.53
C MET A 91 -2.32 15.89 5.12
N ILE A 92 -1.96 14.91 4.28
CA ILE A 92 -1.60 13.56 4.75
C ILE A 92 -0.38 13.57 5.65
N THR A 93 0.61 14.45 5.43
CA THR A 93 1.80 14.57 6.29
C THR A 93 1.41 14.96 7.71
N LEU A 94 0.57 15.99 7.88
CA LEU A 94 0.12 16.46 9.19
C LEU A 94 -0.70 15.38 9.91
N THR A 95 -1.63 14.76 9.17
CA THR A 95 -2.46 13.67 9.69
C THR A 95 -1.59 12.48 10.15
N LEU A 96 -0.59 12.12 9.34
CA LEU A 96 0.32 11.01 9.62
C LEU A 96 1.19 11.28 10.85
N ALA A 97 1.74 12.49 10.99
CA ALA A 97 2.47 12.91 12.17
C ALA A 97 1.59 12.79 13.43
N GLY A 98 0.35 13.28 13.36
CA GLY A 98 -0.62 13.15 14.45
C GLY A 98 -0.93 11.69 14.82
N VAL A 99 -1.06 10.80 13.83
CA VAL A 99 -1.22 9.35 14.03
C VAL A 99 -0.02 8.75 14.75
N MET A 100 1.18 8.97 14.24
CA MET A 100 2.39 8.39 14.82
C MET A 100 2.68 8.91 16.22
N GLN A 101 2.41 10.19 16.50
CA GLN A 101 2.69 10.79 17.80
C GLN A 101 1.89 10.16 18.94
N GLU A 102 0.70 9.60 18.68
CA GLU A 102 -0.05 8.83 19.70
C GLU A 102 0.70 7.59 20.17
N TYR A 103 1.37 6.89 19.24
CA TYR A 103 2.06 5.63 19.52
C TYR A 103 3.51 5.83 19.98
N LEU A 104 4.19 6.86 19.46
CA LEU A 104 5.58 7.17 19.85
C LEU A 104 5.71 7.59 21.32
N LYS A 105 4.63 8.09 21.94
CA LYS A 105 4.58 8.42 23.38
C LYS A 105 4.59 7.20 24.29
N SER A 106 4.33 6.01 23.75
CA SER A 106 4.41 4.77 24.52
C SER A 106 5.85 4.41 24.86
N SER A 107 6.03 3.55 25.88
CA SER A 107 7.35 2.99 26.22
C SER A 107 7.81 1.89 25.26
N GLU A 108 7.01 1.56 24.23
CA GLU A 108 7.36 0.55 23.24
C GLU A 108 8.42 1.09 22.28
N ARG A 109 9.45 0.27 22.02
CA ARG A 109 10.56 0.66 21.14
C ARG A 109 10.12 0.57 19.69
N THR A 110 10.09 1.70 19.00
CA THR A 110 9.77 1.79 17.57
C THR A 110 11.02 1.71 16.71
N VAL A 111 10.83 1.74 15.38
CA VAL A 111 11.95 1.89 14.43
C VAL A 111 12.72 3.21 14.60
N PHE A 112 12.12 4.18 15.32
CA PHE A 112 12.68 5.49 15.63
C PHE A 112 13.16 5.60 17.09
N TRP A 113 13.38 4.46 17.76
CA TRP A 113 13.96 4.45 19.10
C TRP A 113 15.41 4.95 19.09
N ASP A 114 15.68 5.97 19.88
CA ASP A 114 17.00 6.52 20.14
C ASP A 114 17.51 5.96 21.47
N GLU A 115 18.59 5.16 21.42
CA GLU A 115 19.16 4.51 22.59
C GLU A 115 19.83 5.50 23.56
N GLU A 116 20.29 6.67 23.09
CA GLU A 116 20.90 7.69 23.94
C GLU A 116 19.82 8.45 24.71
N LYS A 117 18.73 8.82 24.02
CA LYS A 117 17.58 9.51 24.62
C LYS A 117 16.65 8.57 25.39
N LYS A 118 16.79 7.25 25.19
CA LYS A 118 15.88 6.21 25.71
C LYS A 118 14.42 6.54 25.41
N ALA A 119 14.16 7.05 24.21
CA ALA A 119 12.84 7.50 23.77
C ALA A 119 12.68 7.31 22.27
N ASN A 120 11.42 7.23 21.83
CA ASN A 120 11.11 7.32 20.41
C ASN A 120 11.26 8.77 19.94
N VAL A 121 12.01 8.98 18.86
CA VAL A 121 12.17 10.28 18.21
C VAL A 121 11.08 10.46 17.15
N ASP A 122 10.55 11.68 17.05
CA ASP A 122 9.56 12.02 16.02
C ASP A 122 10.24 12.17 14.64
N PRO A 123 9.94 11.30 13.66
CA PRO A 123 10.53 11.39 12.33
C PRO A 123 10.04 12.59 11.51
N PHE A 124 9.00 13.32 11.95
CA PHE A 124 8.48 14.50 11.27
C PHE A 124 9.08 15.81 11.78
N ALA A 125 9.78 15.80 12.92
CA ALA A 125 10.30 17.02 13.54
C ALA A 125 11.28 17.79 12.65
N GLU A 126 12.06 17.07 11.83
CA GLU A 126 13.05 17.64 10.90
C GLU A 126 12.54 17.70 9.44
N MET A 127 11.27 17.38 9.22
CA MET A 127 10.69 17.22 7.88
C MET A 127 10.03 18.52 7.40
N ASN A 128 10.82 19.46 6.90
CA ASN A 128 10.33 20.78 6.47
C ASN A 128 9.40 20.72 5.24
N ASP A 129 9.71 19.86 4.28
CA ASP A 129 9.01 19.78 2.98
C ASP A 129 7.95 18.66 2.94
N GLY A 130 7.64 18.08 4.10
CA GLY A 130 6.64 17.03 4.29
C GLY A 130 7.05 15.64 3.77
N PHE A 131 6.12 14.68 3.89
CA PHE A 131 6.41 13.25 3.70
C PHE A 131 6.92 12.93 2.29
N PHE A 132 6.36 13.57 1.27
CA PHE A 132 6.70 13.26 -0.12
C PHE A 132 8.10 13.73 -0.50
N ALA A 133 8.61 14.82 0.07
CA ALA A 133 9.96 15.29 -0.21
C ALA A 133 11.05 14.48 0.52
N ALA A 134 10.68 13.69 1.53
CA ALA A 134 11.62 12.89 2.29
C ALA A 134 12.36 11.84 1.44
N SER A 135 13.51 11.39 1.92
CA SER A 135 14.24 10.28 1.30
C SER A 135 13.39 9.01 1.26
N TRP A 136 13.61 8.17 0.25
CA TRP A 136 12.89 6.89 0.14
C TRP A 136 13.10 6.01 1.39
N ASP A 137 14.29 6.08 2.02
CA ASP A 137 14.61 5.31 3.23
C ASP A 137 13.75 5.76 4.42
N LEU A 138 13.58 7.08 4.61
CA LEU A 138 12.74 7.61 5.68
C LEU A 138 11.27 7.29 5.43
N LYS A 139 10.78 7.46 4.19
CA LYS A 139 9.41 7.07 3.79
C LYS A 139 9.16 5.59 4.10
N LEU A 140 10.10 4.72 3.76
CA LEU A 140 9.99 3.29 3.98
C LEU A 140 9.99 2.92 5.47
N LYS A 141 10.82 3.56 6.30
CA LYS A 141 10.81 3.38 7.77
C LYS A 141 9.47 3.79 8.38
N ILE A 142 8.91 4.91 7.93
CA ILE A 142 7.58 5.38 8.37
C ILE A 142 6.51 4.35 7.97
N LEU A 143 6.51 3.88 6.71
CA LEU A 143 5.57 2.85 6.26
C LEU A 143 5.72 1.53 7.02
N ARG A 144 6.96 1.08 7.30
CA ARG A 144 7.23 -0.07 8.17
C ARG A 144 6.57 0.12 9.53
N GLN A 145 6.79 1.27 10.17
CA GLN A 145 6.23 1.54 11.50
C GLN A 145 4.70 1.52 11.47
N LEU A 146 4.07 2.10 10.44
CA LEU A 146 2.62 2.05 10.27
C LEU A 146 2.11 0.61 10.11
N VAL A 147 2.83 -0.25 9.40
CA VAL A 147 2.45 -1.67 9.28
C VAL A 147 2.54 -2.37 10.63
N GLU A 148 3.62 -2.17 11.39
CA GLU A 148 3.76 -2.72 12.74
C GLU A 148 2.62 -2.28 13.66
N LEU A 149 2.27 -0.98 13.64
CA LEU A 149 1.13 -0.45 14.41
C LEU A 149 -0.18 -1.10 13.98
N GLN A 150 -0.39 -1.35 12.68
CA GLN A 150 -1.61 -1.99 12.20
C GLN A 150 -1.69 -3.45 12.65
N LEU A 151 -0.58 -4.18 12.62
CA LEU A 151 -0.53 -5.56 13.11
C LEU A 151 -0.86 -5.66 14.61
N CYS A 152 -0.51 -4.64 15.40
CA CYS A 152 -0.74 -4.62 16.85
C CYS A 152 -2.11 -4.02 17.25
N HIS A 153 -2.56 -2.96 16.56
CA HIS A 153 -3.64 -2.10 17.03
C HIS A 153 -4.86 -2.06 16.10
N CYS A 154 -4.74 -2.46 14.83
CA CYS A 154 -5.91 -2.51 13.95
C CYS A 154 -6.78 -3.72 14.30
N ALA A 155 -7.98 -3.46 14.83
CA ALA A 155 -8.91 -4.49 15.26
C ALA A 155 -9.28 -5.48 14.13
N GLU A 156 -9.46 -4.99 12.90
CA GLU A 156 -9.80 -5.82 11.73
C GLU A 156 -8.65 -6.77 11.35
N VAL A 157 -7.42 -6.24 11.27
CA VAL A 157 -6.21 -7.03 10.99
C VAL A 157 -6.01 -8.09 12.07
N LYS A 158 -6.10 -7.68 13.34
CA LYS A 158 -5.96 -8.59 14.47
C LYS A 158 -7.04 -9.69 14.45
N ALA A 159 -8.29 -9.35 14.17
CA ALA A 159 -9.37 -10.33 14.06
C ALA A 159 -9.13 -11.33 12.91
N THR A 160 -8.57 -10.86 11.79
CA THR A 160 -8.19 -11.74 10.67
C THR A 160 -7.09 -12.72 11.09
N ILE A 161 -6.07 -12.24 11.80
CA ILE A 161 -4.99 -13.10 12.33
C ILE A 161 -5.53 -14.07 13.38
N ASP A 162 -6.30 -13.59 14.35
CA ASP A 162 -6.87 -14.42 15.42
C ASP A 162 -7.74 -15.55 14.83
N ARG A 163 -8.57 -15.23 13.83
CA ARG A 163 -9.38 -16.22 13.11
C ARG A 163 -8.51 -17.27 12.39
N ALA A 164 -7.46 -16.83 11.70
CA ALA A 164 -6.57 -17.71 10.97
C ALA A 164 -5.79 -18.67 11.89
N TRP A 165 -5.49 -18.26 13.13
CA TRP A 165 -4.82 -19.10 14.14
C TRP A 165 -5.77 -19.78 15.14
N GLY A 166 -7.09 -19.59 15.00
CA GLY A 166 -8.08 -20.11 15.94
C GLY A 166 -7.95 -19.55 17.36
N VAL A 167 -7.43 -18.33 17.51
CA VAL A 167 -7.26 -17.65 18.80
C VAL A 167 -8.62 -17.13 19.26
N ILE A 168 -9.01 -17.52 20.47
CA ILE A 168 -10.24 -17.06 21.12
C ILE A 168 -9.87 -16.14 22.27
N HIS A 169 -10.20 -14.86 22.14
CA HIS A 169 -10.19 -13.93 23.25
C HIS A 169 -11.48 -14.09 24.06
N ASN A 170 -11.38 -14.27 25.38
CA ASN A 170 -12.50 -14.45 26.31
C ASN A 170 -13.26 -15.79 26.23
N LYS A 171 -12.55 -16.91 26.49
CA LYS A 171 -13.10 -18.27 26.63
C LYS A 171 -14.30 -18.43 27.61
N HIS A 172 -14.60 -17.42 28.42
CA HIS A 172 -15.65 -17.48 29.45
C HIS A 172 -17.05 -17.05 28.98
N LYS A 173 -17.21 -16.49 27.78
CA LYS A 173 -18.55 -16.22 27.21
C LYS A 173 -19.03 -17.46 26.44
N LYS A 174 -19.93 -18.23 27.05
CA LYS A 174 -20.50 -19.51 26.56
C LYS A 174 -21.24 -19.48 25.20
N THR A 175 -21.27 -18.37 24.47
CA THR A 175 -22.18 -18.20 23.32
C THR A 175 -21.48 -18.05 21.97
N GLU A 176 -20.16 -17.81 21.92
CA GLU A 176 -19.44 -17.78 20.65
C GLU A 176 -18.92 -19.18 20.31
N THR A 177 -19.72 -19.93 19.57
CA THR A 177 -19.30 -21.15 18.90
C THR A 177 -18.08 -20.83 18.03
N THR A 178 -16.94 -21.44 18.37
CA THR A 178 -15.65 -21.24 17.69
C THR A 178 -15.80 -21.49 16.20
N SER A 179 -15.56 -20.49 15.34
CA SER A 179 -15.32 -20.78 13.93
C SER A 179 -13.98 -21.49 13.83
N ALA A 180 -13.97 -22.72 13.35
CA ALA A 180 -12.72 -23.42 13.05
C ALA A 180 -11.82 -22.54 12.16
N PRO A 181 -10.49 -22.65 12.28
CA PRO A 181 -9.58 -21.96 11.38
C PRO A 181 -9.98 -22.21 9.91
N PRO A 182 -9.94 -21.19 9.06
CA PRO A 182 -10.29 -21.34 7.67
C PRO A 182 -9.37 -22.35 6.97
N PRO A 183 -9.87 -23.10 5.96
CA PRO A 183 -9.06 -24.06 5.23
C PRO A 183 -7.96 -23.37 4.43
N ALA A 184 -6.89 -24.09 4.07
CA ALA A 184 -5.72 -23.53 3.36
C ALA A 184 -6.04 -22.79 2.06
N SER A 185 -7.16 -23.11 1.40
CA SER A 185 -7.63 -22.43 0.17
C SER A 185 -8.23 -21.04 0.40
N ASP A 186 -8.61 -20.70 1.64
CA ASP A 186 -9.14 -19.39 1.99
C ASP A 186 -8.02 -18.33 1.92
N PRO A 187 -8.22 -17.18 1.26
CA PRO A 187 -7.20 -16.11 1.22
C PRO A 187 -6.76 -15.59 2.60
N GLN A 188 -7.60 -15.76 3.63
CA GLN A 188 -7.33 -15.42 5.02
C GLN A 188 -6.91 -16.64 5.86
N SER A 189 -6.48 -17.73 5.22
CA SER A 189 -5.90 -18.89 5.90
C SER A 189 -4.56 -18.59 6.54
N GLN A 190 -4.16 -19.41 7.51
CA GLN A 190 -2.85 -19.30 8.12
C GLN A 190 -1.74 -19.39 7.07
N GLU A 191 -1.87 -20.31 6.11
CA GLU A 191 -0.94 -20.53 5.01
C GLU A 191 -0.81 -19.31 4.11
N ASN A 192 -1.93 -18.65 3.79
CA ASN A 192 -1.95 -17.47 2.92
C ASN A 192 -1.58 -16.17 3.64
N LEU A 193 -1.70 -16.11 4.98
CA LEU A 193 -1.27 -14.95 5.77
C LEU A 193 0.21 -15.02 6.16
N GLN A 194 0.79 -16.20 6.32
CA GLN A 194 2.22 -16.33 6.61
C GLN A 194 3.10 -15.90 5.43
N LEU A 195 4.27 -15.33 5.73
CA LEU A 195 5.34 -15.10 4.77
C LEU A 195 6.47 -16.09 5.04
N VAL A 196 6.48 -17.18 4.30
CA VAL A 196 7.48 -18.26 4.40
C VAL A 196 8.41 -18.26 3.20
N PRO A 197 9.67 -18.69 3.35
CA PRO A 197 10.55 -18.83 2.20
C PRO A 197 10.04 -19.94 1.28
N LEU A 198 10.16 -19.73 -0.03
CA LEU A 198 9.85 -20.74 -1.05
C LEU A 198 10.72 -22.00 -0.89
N GLY A 199 11.94 -21.82 -0.40
CA GLY A 199 12.87 -22.90 -0.16
C GLY A 199 14.26 -22.35 0.18
N GLN A 200 15.21 -23.29 0.24
CA GLN A 200 16.59 -23.00 0.58
C GLN A 200 17.52 -23.74 -0.39
N ASP A 201 18.57 -23.08 -0.87
CA ASP A 201 19.58 -23.71 -1.70
C ASP A 201 20.63 -24.48 -0.87
N LYS A 202 21.58 -25.13 -1.56
CA LYS A 202 22.68 -25.86 -0.93
C LYS A 202 23.63 -24.97 -0.11
N GLU A 203 23.68 -23.67 -0.43
CA GLU A 203 24.48 -22.65 0.26
C GLU A 203 23.75 -22.03 1.46
N ARG A 204 22.55 -22.55 1.79
CA ARG A 204 21.69 -22.09 2.87
C ARG A 204 21.08 -20.70 2.65
N LYS A 205 21.08 -20.19 1.42
CA LYS A 205 20.33 -18.99 1.02
C LYS A 205 18.85 -19.33 0.89
N ARG A 206 17.99 -18.48 1.45
CA ARG A 206 16.53 -18.62 1.40
C ARG A 206 15.97 -17.71 0.33
N TYR A 207 15.06 -18.25 -0.45
CA TYR A 207 14.38 -17.53 -1.52
C TYR A 207 12.97 -17.17 -1.07
N TRP A 208 12.55 -15.95 -1.34
CA TRP A 208 11.27 -15.41 -0.93
C TRP A 208 10.55 -14.80 -2.12
N ALA A 209 9.23 -14.94 -2.13
CA ALA A 209 8.34 -14.19 -2.99
C ALA A 209 7.15 -13.71 -2.18
N VAL A 210 6.67 -12.51 -2.48
CA VAL A 210 5.57 -11.87 -1.74
C VAL A 210 4.24 -12.07 -2.45
N ASP A 211 4.25 -12.09 -3.78
CA ASP A 211 3.07 -12.20 -4.63
C ASP A 211 3.34 -13.11 -5.84
N ALA A 212 2.51 -13.00 -6.88
CA ALA A 212 2.61 -13.74 -8.13
C ALA A 212 3.56 -13.08 -9.16
N SER A 213 4.22 -11.97 -8.82
CA SER A 213 5.16 -11.30 -9.73
C SER A 213 6.47 -12.10 -9.86
N PRO A 214 7.33 -11.81 -10.86
CA PRO A 214 8.66 -12.41 -10.96
C PRO A 214 9.61 -11.95 -9.84
N ARG A 215 9.19 -11.07 -8.93
CA ARG A 215 10.03 -10.57 -7.86
C ARG A 215 10.52 -11.70 -6.95
N LEU A 216 11.84 -11.89 -6.89
CA LEU A 216 12.50 -12.78 -5.95
C LEU A 216 13.47 -12.03 -5.05
N TYR A 217 13.40 -12.37 -3.77
CA TYR A 217 14.37 -11.92 -2.78
C TYR A 217 15.19 -13.10 -2.26
N VAL A 218 16.43 -12.81 -1.90
CA VAL A 218 17.32 -13.76 -1.22
C VAL A 218 17.75 -13.22 0.12
N SER A 219 17.67 -14.08 1.13
CA SER A 219 18.24 -13.82 2.43
C SER A 219 19.23 -14.89 2.87
N THR A 220 20.12 -14.55 3.78
CA THR A 220 20.90 -15.53 4.53
C THR A 220 20.04 -16.13 5.66
N ASN A 221 20.51 -16.12 6.91
CA ASN A 221 19.73 -16.59 8.05
C ASN A 221 18.90 -15.44 8.63
N PRO A 222 17.57 -15.38 8.42
CA PRO A 222 16.73 -14.26 8.86
C PRO A 222 16.65 -14.11 10.38
N TRP A 223 17.05 -15.13 11.14
CA TRP A 223 17.08 -15.10 12.60
C TRP A 223 18.42 -14.58 13.16
N LYS A 224 19.36 -14.20 12.28
CA LYS A 224 20.61 -13.55 12.67
C LYS A 224 20.54 -12.06 12.37
N ILE A 225 21.14 -11.24 13.23
CA ILE A 225 21.20 -9.78 13.06
C ILE A 225 21.97 -9.39 11.79
N THR A 226 22.96 -10.19 11.41
CA THR A 226 23.75 -10.01 10.17
C THR A 226 23.03 -10.60 8.95
N ALA A 227 21.72 -10.83 9.02
CA ALA A 227 20.94 -11.29 7.89
C ALA A 227 21.03 -10.25 6.77
N THR A 228 21.46 -10.70 5.61
CA THR A 228 21.32 -9.95 4.38
C THR A 228 19.96 -10.27 3.77
N PHE A 229 19.39 -9.28 3.08
CA PHE A 229 18.16 -9.42 2.30
C PHE A 229 18.31 -8.52 1.07
N HIS A 230 18.19 -9.07 -0.14
CA HIS A 230 18.33 -8.31 -1.38
C HIS A 230 17.48 -8.92 -2.49
N THR A 231 17.18 -8.13 -3.52
CA THR A 231 16.50 -8.62 -4.72
C THR A 231 17.47 -9.38 -5.61
N VAL A 232 17.01 -10.48 -6.21
CA VAL A 232 17.75 -11.23 -7.25
C VAL A 232 17.04 -11.27 -8.60
N SER A 233 15.74 -10.95 -8.64
CA SER A 233 14.98 -10.85 -9.89
C SER A 233 13.80 -9.90 -9.72
N SER A 234 13.52 -9.12 -10.77
CA SER A 234 12.38 -8.23 -10.94
C SER A 234 11.67 -8.44 -12.28
N THR A 235 12.31 -9.12 -13.23
CA THR A 235 11.73 -9.48 -14.54
C THR A 235 11.65 -10.98 -14.74
N ARG A 236 10.86 -11.40 -15.73
CA ARG A 236 10.73 -12.81 -16.11
C ARG A 236 12.07 -13.40 -16.52
N GLU A 237 12.86 -12.65 -17.28
CA GLU A 237 14.16 -13.07 -17.79
C GLU A 237 15.16 -13.28 -16.65
N GLU A 238 15.20 -12.34 -15.70
CA GLU A 238 16.02 -12.47 -14.49
C GLU A 238 15.57 -13.67 -13.65
N TYR A 239 14.25 -13.91 -13.53
CA TYR A 239 13.71 -15.05 -12.79
C TYR A 239 14.17 -16.37 -13.40
N LEU A 240 14.07 -16.50 -14.73
CA LEU A 240 14.53 -17.69 -15.45
C LEU A 240 16.04 -17.86 -15.36
N ALA A 241 16.81 -16.78 -15.39
CA ALA A 241 18.26 -16.83 -15.17
C ALA A 241 18.61 -17.36 -13.77
N VAL A 242 17.85 -16.97 -12.74
CA VAL A 242 18.01 -17.52 -11.38
C VAL A 242 17.68 -19.01 -11.34
N VAL A 243 16.58 -19.44 -11.96
CA VAL A 243 16.20 -20.86 -12.03
C VAL A 243 17.27 -21.68 -12.75
N GLU A 244 17.77 -21.18 -13.88
CA GLU A 244 18.80 -21.86 -14.67
C GLU A 244 20.13 -21.96 -13.91
N HIS A 245 20.55 -20.87 -13.25
CA HIS A 245 21.72 -20.90 -12.37
C HIS A 245 21.57 -21.93 -11.23
N LEU A 246 20.39 -22.03 -10.62
CA LEU A 246 20.12 -23.05 -9.60
C LEU A 246 20.18 -24.47 -10.18
N LYS A 247 19.71 -24.69 -11.41
CA LYS A 247 19.83 -25.99 -12.11
C LYS A 247 21.30 -26.37 -12.36
N GLN A 248 22.10 -25.42 -12.84
CA GLN A 248 23.53 -25.64 -13.10
C GLN A 248 24.30 -25.98 -11.82
N THR A 249 23.88 -25.41 -10.70
CA THR A 249 24.47 -25.67 -9.39
C THR A 249 23.81 -26.82 -8.63
N ALA A 250 22.86 -27.52 -9.24
CA ALA A 250 22.10 -28.57 -8.59
C ALA A 250 22.99 -29.77 -8.17
N PRO A 251 22.68 -30.42 -7.04
CA PRO A 251 23.32 -31.68 -6.67
C PRO A 251 23.12 -32.74 -7.75
N ARG A 252 24.12 -33.63 -7.92
CA ARG A 252 24.03 -34.74 -8.88
C ARG A 252 22.85 -35.65 -8.54
N GLU A 253 22.28 -36.28 -9.56
CA GLU A 253 21.27 -37.31 -9.35
C GLU A 253 21.84 -38.43 -8.49
N ALA A 254 21.24 -38.65 -7.31
CA ALA A 254 21.63 -39.75 -6.45
C ALA A 254 21.41 -41.10 -7.14
N LYS A 255 22.36 -42.00 -6.93
CA LYS A 255 22.26 -43.39 -7.40
C LYS A 255 21.13 -44.11 -6.65
N PRO A 256 20.49 -45.14 -7.24
CA PRO A 256 19.47 -45.92 -6.57
C PRO A 256 20.02 -46.51 -5.25
N GLY A 257 19.39 -46.17 -4.12
CA GLY A 257 19.77 -46.61 -2.77
C GLY A 257 20.54 -45.58 -1.92
N GLU A 258 20.99 -44.47 -2.50
CA GLU A 258 21.77 -43.45 -1.78
C GLU A 258 20.86 -42.41 -1.09
N ARG A 259 21.06 -42.22 0.22
CA ARG A 259 20.33 -41.20 0.99
C ARG A 259 20.89 -39.81 0.70
N ARG A 260 20.06 -38.92 0.15
CA ARG A 260 20.44 -37.52 -0.10
C ARG A 260 20.55 -36.72 1.20
N PRO A 261 21.58 -35.87 1.35
CA PRO A 261 21.64 -34.87 2.40
C PRO A 261 20.42 -33.94 2.39
N LYS A 262 19.98 -33.51 3.58
CA LYS A 262 18.80 -32.64 3.75
C LYS A 262 18.87 -31.34 2.92
N LEU A 263 20.06 -30.75 2.80
CA LEU A 263 20.27 -29.51 2.03
C LEU A 263 20.13 -29.72 0.52
N GLU A 264 20.55 -30.88 0.01
CA GLU A 264 20.37 -31.22 -1.39
C GLU A 264 18.89 -31.45 -1.73
N GLN A 265 18.17 -32.13 -0.83
CA GLN A 265 16.73 -32.28 -0.95
C GLN A 265 16.00 -30.92 -0.91
N ALA A 266 16.41 -30.02 0.00
CA ALA A 266 15.85 -28.68 0.08
C ALA A 266 16.08 -27.86 -1.21
N HIS A 267 17.29 -27.96 -1.79
CA HIS A 267 17.62 -27.29 -3.04
C HIS A 267 16.77 -27.79 -4.22
N LEU A 268 16.54 -29.10 -4.31
CA LEU A 268 15.70 -29.68 -5.36
C LEU A 268 14.22 -29.33 -5.18
N LEU A 269 13.74 -29.28 -3.94
CA LEU A 269 12.38 -28.79 -3.64
C LEU A 269 12.23 -27.32 -4.02
N LEU A 270 13.23 -26.48 -3.73
CA LEU A 270 13.25 -25.09 -4.15
C LEU A 270 13.15 -24.97 -5.68
N LEU A 271 13.95 -25.74 -6.44
CA LEU A 271 13.88 -25.75 -7.90
C LEU A 271 12.48 -26.09 -8.40
N LYS A 272 11.88 -27.17 -7.89
CA LYS A 272 10.51 -27.57 -8.27
C LYS A 272 9.48 -26.47 -7.97
N VAL A 273 9.59 -25.81 -6.82
CA VAL A 273 8.70 -24.70 -6.44
C VAL A 273 8.90 -23.50 -7.38
N LEU A 274 10.14 -23.15 -7.72
CA LEU A 274 10.42 -22.02 -8.61
C LEU A 274 9.95 -22.29 -10.04
N GLU A 275 10.13 -23.51 -10.55
CA GLU A 275 9.62 -23.91 -11.87
C GLU A 275 8.09 -23.89 -11.92
N GLY A 276 7.42 -24.42 -10.90
CA GLY A 276 5.95 -24.43 -10.82
C GLY A 276 5.32 -23.04 -10.75
N ARG A 277 6.10 -22.00 -10.41
CA ARG A 277 5.64 -20.60 -10.39
C ARG A 277 5.69 -19.91 -11.75
N ILE A 278 6.38 -20.47 -12.75
CA ILE A 278 6.56 -19.80 -14.06
C ILE A 278 5.22 -19.47 -14.71
N GLU A 279 4.28 -20.42 -14.72
CA GLU A 279 2.95 -20.21 -15.31
C GLU A 279 2.14 -19.13 -14.56
N ILE A 280 2.26 -19.10 -13.23
CA ILE A 280 1.61 -18.11 -12.37
C ILE A 280 2.17 -16.71 -12.66
N ILE A 281 3.49 -16.60 -12.80
CA ILE A 281 4.18 -15.36 -13.16
C ILE A 281 3.75 -14.86 -14.53
N ASP A 282 3.67 -15.76 -15.51
CA ASP A 282 3.26 -15.41 -16.88
C ASP A 282 1.82 -14.89 -16.92
N ALA A 283 0.91 -15.54 -16.19
CA ALA A 283 -0.47 -15.09 -16.03
C ALA A 283 -0.55 -13.71 -15.35
N GLU A 284 0.26 -13.48 -14.32
CA GLU A 284 0.30 -12.21 -13.60
C GLU A 284 0.86 -11.08 -14.44
N LEU A 285 1.96 -11.30 -15.19
CA LEU A 285 2.51 -10.32 -16.12
C LEU A 285 1.49 -9.96 -17.21
N ALA A 286 0.75 -10.93 -17.73
CA ALA A 286 -0.33 -10.68 -18.68
C ALA A 286 -1.49 -9.87 -18.06
N ARG A 287 -1.80 -10.06 -16.78
CA ARG A 287 -2.76 -9.22 -16.04
C ARG A 287 -2.26 -7.78 -15.93
N ILE A 288 -1.02 -7.59 -15.51
CA ILE A 288 -0.39 -6.27 -15.33
C ILE A 288 -0.32 -5.51 -16.67
N GLN A 289 0.10 -6.18 -17.74
CA GLN A 289 0.14 -5.58 -19.07
C GLN A 289 -1.25 -5.13 -19.56
N ARG A 290 -2.30 -5.92 -19.31
CA ARG A 290 -3.68 -5.53 -19.63
C ARG A 290 -4.13 -4.32 -18.82
N ALA A 291 -3.81 -4.27 -17.53
CA ALA A 291 -4.11 -3.13 -16.67
C ALA A 291 -3.41 -1.86 -17.19
N ARG A 292 -2.09 -1.91 -17.42
CA ARG A 292 -1.31 -0.79 -17.96
C ARG A 292 -1.83 -0.30 -19.31
N LYS A 293 -2.15 -1.20 -20.23
CA LYS A 293 -2.72 -0.84 -21.54
C LYS A 293 -4.07 -0.13 -21.40
N LYS A 294 -4.91 -0.53 -20.44
CA LYS A 294 -6.20 0.14 -20.17
C LYS A 294 -5.99 1.57 -19.67
N ILE A 295 -4.99 1.78 -18.80
CA ILE A 295 -4.62 3.11 -18.29
C ILE A 295 -4.13 4.00 -19.44
N GLU A 296 -3.21 3.49 -20.25
CA GLU A 296 -2.65 4.20 -21.40
C GLU A 296 -3.75 4.60 -22.41
N GLN A 297 -4.65 3.68 -22.75
CA GLN A 297 -5.79 3.97 -23.64
C GLN A 297 -6.70 5.06 -23.07
N ARG A 298 -7.00 5.04 -21.77
CA ARG A 298 -7.80 6.08 -21.12
C ARG A 298 -7.10 7.44 -21.18
N ASN A 299 -5.80 7.47 -20.88
CA ASN A 299 -5.01 8.71 -20.91
C ASN A 299 -4.92 9.28 -22.33
N LEU A 300 -4.80 8.42 -23.35
CA LEU A 300 -4.85 8.85 -24.75
C LEU A 300 -6.20 9.49 -25.13
N LEU A 301 -7.32 8.91 -24.67
CA LEU A 301 -8.65 9.48 -24.91
C LEU A 301 -8.85 10.82 -24.22
N ILE A 302 -8.35 10.98 -22.98
CA ILE A 302 -8.38 12.25 -22.25
C ILE A 302 -7.55 13.30 -23.01
N ALA A 303 -6.33 12.98 -23.40
CA ALA A 303 -5.48 13.89 -24.18
C ALA A 303 -6.15 14.29 -25.52
N GLN A 304 -6.82 13.35 -26.20
CA GLN A 304 -7.58 13.67 -27.42
C GLN A 304 -8.78 14.58 -27.14
N ALA A 305 -9.47 14.42 -26.01
CA ALA A 305 -10.57 15.29 -25.61
C ALA A 305 -10.09 16.71 -25.29
N GLU A 306 -8.98 16.86 -24.57
CA GLU A 306 -8.37 18.16 -24.27
C GLU A 306 -7.93 18.90 -25.56
N VAL A 307 -7.38 18.18 -26.54
CA VAL A 307 -7.05 18.74 -27.86
C VAL A 307 -8.30 19.17 -28.64
N ARG A 308 -9.43 18.47 -28.48
CA ARG A 308 -10.70 18.86 -29.11
C ARG A 308 -11.30 20.10 -28.47
N GLU A 309 -11.31 20.20 -27.14
CA GLU A 309 -11.82 21.36 -26.41
C GLU A 309 -10.99 22.63 -26.66
N THR A 310 -9.67 22.50 -26.76
CA THR A 310 -8.80 23.64 -27.10
C THR A 310 -8.98 24.12 -28.54
N ARG A 311 -9.38 23.24 -29.48
CA ARG A 311 -9.71 23.62 -30.87
C ARG A 311 -11.07 24.29 -31.02
N THR A 312 -12.08 23.93 -30.23
CA THR A 312 -13.44 24.47 -30.35
C THR A 312 -13.64 25.82 -29.64
N ARG A 313 -12.64 26.32 -28.90
CA ARG A 313 -12.72 27.61 -28.20
C ARG A 313 -12.46 28.85 -29.07
N ARG A 314 -12.15 28.70 -30.36
CA ARG A 314 -12.07 29.84 -31.30
C ARG A 314 -13.34 29.93 -32.16
N ARG A 315 -14.06 31.05 -31.95
CA ARG A 315 -15.16 31.63 -32.75
C ARG A 315 -16.57 31.06 -32.53
N THR A 316 -17.28 31.66 -31.58
CA THR A 316 -18.73 31.90 -31.69
C THR A 316 -18.98 33.39 -31.91
N THR A 317 -18.62 33.92 -33.08
CA THR A 317 -19.27 35.12 -33.60
C THR A 317 -20.40 34.61 -34.46
N ARG A 318 -21.65 34.78 -34.00
CA ARG A 318 -22.84 34.40 -34.78
C ARG A 318 -22.81 35.15 -36.12
N PRO A 319 -22.94 34.47 -37.27
CA PRO A 319 -23.23 35.14 -38.53
C PRO A 319 -24.65 35.72 -38.44
N ASP A 320 -24.75 37.04 -38.57
CA ASP A 320 -26.03 37.76 -38.61
C ASP A 320 -26.58 37.66 -40.03
N TYR A 321 -27.63 36.85 -40.21
CA TYR A 321 -28.33 36.75 -41.49
C TYR A 321 -29.52 37.71 -41.47
N ALA A 322 -29.28 38.94 -41.91
CA ALA A 322 -30.33 39.89 -42.26
C ALA A 322 -31.02 39.42 -43.56
N TYR A 323 -32.22 38.87 -43.45
CA TYR A 323 -33.12 38.69 -44.60
C TYR A 323 -33.76 40.04 -44.93
N MET A 324 -33.23 40.68 -45.99
CA MET A 324 -33.93 41.73 -46.71
C MET A 324 -35.04 41.10 -47.57
N ASN A 325 -36.30 41.36 -47.23
CA ASN A 325 -37.39 41.59 -48.17
C ASN A 325 -38.67 41.99 -47.40
N ASP A 326 -38.99 43.27 -47.46
CA ASP A 326 -40.34 43.87 -47.35
C ASP A 326 -40.85 44.04 -48.81
N PRO A 327 -42.16 44.18 -49.18
CA PRO A 327 -43.25 44.80 -48.41
C PRO A 327 -44.71 44.27 -48.59
N THR A 328 -45.63 44.92 -47.85
CA THR A 328 -47.12 45.01 -47.94
C THR A 328 -47.92 43.93 -47.16
N SER A 329 -48.95 44.22 -46.36
CA SER A 329 -49.95 45.30 -46.38
C SER A 329 -50.58 45.56 -44.98
N GLU A 330 -51.16 46.75 -44.83
CA GLU A 330 -51.74 47.43 -43.66
C GLU A 330 -52.85 46.73 -42.85
N ALA A 331 -52.94 47.08 -41.55
CA ALA A 331 -54.14 47.41 -40.74
C ALA A 331 -53.87 47.06 -39.25
N SER A 332 -54.18 47.81 -38.21
CA SER A 332 -54.86 49.09 -37.99
C SER A 332 -54.69 49.46 -36.51
N HIS A 333 -54.85 50.75 -36.19
CA HIS A 333 -54.89 51.39 -34.87
C HIS A 333 -55.55 50.60 -33.73
N TYR A 334 -55.03 50.73 -32.49
CA TYR A 334 -55.67 51.51 -31.41
C TYR A 334 -54.74 51.68 -30.19
N GLN A 335 -54.77 52.89 -29.64
CA GLN A 335 -53.96 53.41 -28.53
C GLN A 335 -54.91 53.77 -27.37
N SER A 336 -54.59 53.37 -26.14
CA SER A 336 -54.96 54.03 -24.86
C SER A 336 -54.30 53.24 -23.72
N HIS A 337 -53.30 53.73 -22.99
CA HIS A 337 -53.23 54.81 -21.98
C HIS A 337 -54.08 54.59 -20.70
N VAL A 338 -53.41 54.00 -19.69
CA VAL A 338 -53.24 54.41 -18.27
C VAL A 338 -54.47 54.82 -17.42
N GLN A 339 -54.61 54.16 -16.26
CA GLN A 339 -54.89 54.65 -14.87
C GLN A 339 -55.39 53.44 -14.04
N SER A 340 -55.19 53.22 -12.74
CA SER A 340 -54.62 53.95 -11.61
C SER A 340 -54.57 53.00 -10.39
N LEU A 341 -53.39 52.89 -9.76
CA LEU A 341 -53.00 52.80 -8.33
C LEU A 341 -53.88 52.18 -7.20
N PRO A 342 -53.25 51.80 -6.06
CA PRO A 342 -53.59 50.68 -5.16
C PRO A 342 -54.19 51.15 -3.81
N ILE A 343 -54.54 50.22 -2.89
CA ILE A 343 -54.64 50.49 -1.44
C ILE A 343 -54.72 49.18 -0.61
N LEU A 344 -53.81 49.10 0.39
CA LEU A 344 -53.89 48.63 1.81
C LEU A 344 -54.67 47.35 2.19
N SER A 345 -54.43 46.65 3.29
CA SER A 345 -53.36 46.45 4.30
C SER A 345 -53.93 45.44 5.32
N ALA A 346 -53.06 44.99 6.24
CA ALA A 346 -53.36 44.38 7.55
C ALA A 346 -53.65 42.86 7.57
N LEU A 347 -52.77 42.03 8.15
CA LEU A 347 -52.49 41.79 9.59
C LEU A 347 -53.66 41.17 10.34
N VAL A 348 -53.48 39.93 10.83
CA VAL A 348 -53.95 39.33 12.12
C VAL A 348 -53.31 37.93 12.19
N THR A 349 -52.21 37.71 12.94
CA THR A 349 -52.15 37.06 14.27
C THR A 349 -53.02 35.79 14.39
N GLY A 350 -52.50 34.58 14.64
CA GLY A 350 -51.72 34.14 15.80
C GLY A 350 -52.59 33.29 16.74
N ARG A 351 -52.34 31.97 16.84
CA ARG A 351 -52.66 31.03 17.96
C ARG A 351 -52.16 29.64 17.55
N SER A 352 -51.12 29.05 18.12
CA SER A 352 -50.94 28.52 19.49
C SER A 352 -52.00 27.51 19.93
N GLY A 353 -51.66 26.22 19.77
CA GLY A 353 -51.39 25.34 20.90
C GLY A 353 -52.44 24.33 21.34
N ARG A 354 -51.92 23.16 21.79
CA ARG A 354 -52.52 22.01 22.55
C ARG A 354 -53.07 20.88 21.67
N VAL A 355 -52.79 19.59 21.91
CA VAL A 355 -52.04 18.80 22.91
C VAL A 355 -51.32 17.68 22.15
#